data_AF-A0A803P458-F1
#
_entry.id   AF-A0A803P458-F1
#
_cell.length_a   1.000
_cell.length_b   1.000
_cell.length_c   1.000
_cell.angle_alpha   90.00
_cell.angle_beta   90.00
_cell.angle_gamma   90.00
#
_symmetry.space_group_name_H-M   'P 1'
#
loop_
_entity.id
_entity.type
_entity.pdbx_description
1 polymer ?
#
loop_
_entity_poly.entity_id
_entity_poly.type
_entity_poly.pdbx_seq_one_letter_code
_entity_poly.pdbx_strand_id
1 'polypeptide(L)'
;MASSLTDNAAPEETQEVLVEFRAGKMNFEGTKVVPDTRKGLVRITRGGEGLLHFQWLDRTLNAVEDDQIIFPDEAVFEKVNQSSGRVYILKFNTDDRKFIFWMQEPSAEGDSELCSSVNYYINRPLDFLSEEEPDASVPLQVSEDMMDDDMSSRSATSTNM
;
A
#
# COMPACT_ATOMS: atom_id res chain seq x y z
N MET A 1 3.21 -49.14 -13.92
CA MET A 1 4.25 -48.27 -14.51
C MET A 1 3.53 -47.14 -15.21
N ALA A 2 3.95 -45.91 -14.89
CA ALA A 2 3.55 -44.62 -15.45
C ALA A 2 2.19 -44.06 -15.02
N SER A 3 2.04 -42.83 -14.53
CA SER A 3 2.89 -41.87 -13.81
C SER A 3 1.91 -40.76 -13.43
N SER A 4 1.80 -40.43 -12.14
CA SER A 4 1.00 -39.28 -11.70
C SER A 4 1.66 -38.00 -12.21
N LEU A 5 0.94 -37.24 -13.04
CA LEU A 5 1.27 -35.85 -13.31
C LEU A 5 0.70 -35.05 -12.13
N THR A 6 1.55 -34.76 -11.15
CA THR A 6 1.28 -33.72 -10.17
C THR A 6 1.29 -32.39 -10.93
N ASP A 7 0.11 -31.82 -11.12
CA ASP A 7 -0.03 -30.45 -11.59
C ASP A 7 0.65 -29.56 -10.55
N ASN A 8 1.75 -28.95 -10.96
CA ASN A 8 2.51 -27.97 -10.19
C ASN A 8 1.68 -26.68 -10.15
N ALA A 9 0.66 -26.67 -9.29
CA ALA A 9 0.03 -25.43 -8.87
C ALA A 9 1.11 -24.60 -8.18
N ALA A 10 1.40 -23.42 -8.74
CA ALA A 10 2.19 -22.40 -8.07
C ALA A 10 1.65 -22.21 -6.65
N PRO A 11 2.49 -21.85 -5.65
CA PRO A 11 1.97 -21.49 -4.35
C PRO A 11 0.98 -20.34 -4.55
N GLU A 12 -0.30 -20.60 -4.32
CA GLU A 12 -1.32 -19.56 -4.23
C GLU A 12 -0.88 -18.65 -3.08
N GLU A 13 -0.28 -17.51 -3.39
CA GLU A 13 0.07 -16.53 -2.38
C GLU A 13 -1.21 -16.14 -1.66
N THR A 14 -1.25 -16.39 -0.35
CA THR A 14 -2.45 -16.18 0.44
C THR A 14 -2.76 -14.68 0.49
N GLN A 15 -3.80 -14.26 -0.23
CA GLN A 15 -4.28 -12.89 -0.22
C GLN A 15 -5.53 -12.76 0.67
N GLU A 16 -5.51 -11.81 1.61
CA GLU A 16 -6.68 -11.44 2.40
C GLU A 16 -7.58 -10.51 1.58
N VAL A 17 -8.85 -10.87 1.38
CA VAL A 17 -9.82 -10.00 0.69
C VAL A 17 -10.42 -9.00 1.67
N LEU A 18 -10.20 -7.71 1.43
CA LEU A 18 -10.65 -6.62 2.31
C LEU A 18 -12.00 -6.02 1.86
N VAL A 19 -12.16 -5.83 0.55
CA VAL A 19 -13.42 -5.42 -0.07
C VAL A 19 -13.47 -5.92 -1.51
N GLU A 20 -14.65 -6.36 -1.96
CA GLU A 20 -14.89 -6.67 -3.36
C GLU A 20 -16.30 -6.27 -3.78
N PHE A 21 -16.46 -5.87 -5.04
CA PHE A 21 -17.73 -5.48 -5.61
C PHE A 21 -17.73 -5.61 -7.13
N ARG A 22 -18.92 -5.78 -7.71
CA ARG A 22 -19.07 -5.92 -9.16
C ARG A 22 -18.90 -4.56 -9.84
N ALA A 23 -17.90 -4.44 -10.70
CA ALA A 23 -17.68 -3.27 -11.54
C ALA A 23 -16.94 -3.64 -12.82
N GLY A 24 -17.32 -3.04 -13.95
CA GLY A 24 -16.58 -3.17 -15.20
C GLY A 24 -15.53 -2.09 -15.34
N LYS A 25 -14.51 -2.31 -16.18
CA LYS A 25 -13.53 -1.29 -16.58
C LYS A 25 -14.11 -0.37 -17.65
N MET A 26 -13.48 0.78 -17.84
CA MET A 26 -13.67 1.63 -19.01
C MET A 26 -12.30 1.90 -19.63
N ASN A 27 -12.24 1.90 -20.95
CA ASN A 27 -11.02 2.08 -21.73
C ASN A 27 -11.03 3.44 -22.43
N PHE A 28 -9.84 4.01 -22.63
CA PHE A 28 -9.69 5.18 -23.48
C PHE A 28 -9.59 4.77 -24.95
N GLU A 29 -10.54 5.23 -25.76
CA GLU A 29 -10.48 5.18 -27.22
C GLU A 29 -10.18 6.59 -27.75
N GLY A 30 -8.89 6.90 -27.90
CA GLY A 30 -8.43 8.26 -28.20
C GLY A 30 -8.77 9.21 -27.06
N THR A 31 -9.70 10.14 -27.29
CA THR A 31 -10.17 11.11 -26.28
C THR A 31 -11.47 10.70 -25.60
N LYS A 32 -12.05 9.56 -25.97
CA LYS A 32 -13.33 9.07 -25.42
C LYS A 32 -13.08 7.96 -24.40
N VAL A 33 -13.92 7.91 -23.38
CA VAL A 33 -13.96 6.81 -22.41
C VAL A 33 -15.13 5.92 -22.75
N VAL A 34 -14.87 4.64 -23.03
CA VAL A 34 -15.89 3.65 -23.42
C VAL A 34 -15.95 2.51 -22.41
N PRO A 35 -17.15 2.04 -22.02
CA PRO A 35 -17.27 0.94 -21.07
C PRO A 35 -16.82 -0.39 -21.70
N ASP A 36 -16.01 -1.14 -20.97
CA ASP A 36 -15.83 -2.57 -21.22
C ASP A 36 -17.11 -3.29 -20.81
N THR A 37 -17.71 -4.06 -21.72
CA THR A 37 -19.00 -4.73 -21.52
C THR A 37 -18.91 -5.98 -20.64
N ARG A 38 -17.69 -6.43 -20.30
CA ARG A 38 -17.47 -7.66 -19.54
C ARG A 38 -17.92 -7.51 -18.09
N LYS A 39 -18.30 -8.63 -17.48
CA LYS A 39 -18.66 -8.69 -16.06
C LYS A 39 -17.37 -8.68 -15.26
N GLY A 40 -17.11 -7.57 -14.58
CA GLY A 40 -15.90 -7.41 -13.80
C GLY A 40 -16.15 -7.52 -12.31
N LEU A 41 -15.08 -7.78 -11.57
CA LEU A 41 -15.02 -7.70 -10.12
C LEU A 41 -13.82 -6.83 -9.76
N VAL A 42 -14.05 -5.75 -9.01
CA VAL A 42 -12.97 -5.03 -8.33
C VAL A 42 -12.77 -5.70 -6.99
N ARG A 43 -11.51 -5.94 -6.63
CA ARG A 43 -11.12 -6.56 -5.37
C ARG A 43 -9.92 -5.83 -4.79
N ILE A 44 -10.02 -5.44 -3.53
CA ILE A 44 -8.88 -4.96 -2.76
C ILE A 44 -8.41 -6.11 -1.88
N THR A 45 -7.16 -6.50 -2.04
CA THR A 45 -6.53 -7.54 -1.23
C THR A 45 -5.28 -7.05 -0.54
N ARG A 46 -4.92 -7.72 0.55
CA ARG A 46 -3.61 -7.62 1.18
C ARG A 46 -2.83 -8.90 0.91
N GLY A 47 -1.70 -8.78 0.23
CA GLY A 47 -0.79 -9.88 -0.08
C GLY A 47 -0.06 -10.41 1.15
N GLY A 48 0.57 -11.57 1.03
CA GLY A 48 1.38 -12.16 2.10
C GLY A 48 2.59 -11.31 2.46
N GLU A 49 3.03 -10.44 1.55
CA GLU A 49 4.06 -9.42 1.73
C GLU A 49 3.55 -8.16 2.46
N GLY A 50 2.24 -8.08 2.75
CA GLY A 50 1.61 -6.95 3.43
C GLY A 50 1.26 -5.77 2.51
N LEU A 51 1.56 -5.85 1.21
CA LEU A 51 1.19 -4.84 0.22
C LEU A 51 -0.30 -4.91 -0.12
N LEU A 52 -0.86 -3.75 -0.46
CA LEU A 52 -2.25 -3.66 -0.93
C LEU A 52 -2.32 -3.72 -2.44
N HIS A 53 -3.18 -4.61 -2.92
CA HIS A 53 -3.48 -4.81 -4.32
C HIS A 53 -4.88 -4.28 -4.63
N PHE A 54 -4.97 -3.43 -5.64
CA PHE A 54 -6.22 -3.11 -6.32
C PHE A 54 -6.29 -3.94 -7.59
N GLN A 55 -7.14 -4.97 -7.56
CA GLN A 55 -7.29 -5.92 -8.65
C GLN A 55 -8.59 -5.71 -9.41
N TRP A 56 -8.53 -5.95 -10.71
CA TRP A 56 -9.71 -6.17 -11.54
C TRP A 56 -9.68 -7.56 -12.16
N LEU A 57 -10.79 -8.28 -12.01
CA LEU A 57 -10.96 -9.64 -12.50
C LEU A 57 -12.09 -9.73 -13.52
N ASP A 58 -11.88 -10.50 -14.58
CA ASP A 58 -12.96 -10.94 -15.47
C ASP A 58 -13.72 -12.10 -14.82
N ARG A 59 -14.98 -11.90 -14.48
CA ARG A 59 -15.82 -12.92 -13.80
C ARG A 59 -16.21 -14.08 -14.71
N THR A 60 -16.02 -13.96 -16.02
CA THR A 60 -16.30 -15.02 -16.99
C THR A 60 -15.13 -16.00 -17.04
N LEU A 61 -13.91 -15.46 -17.05
CA LEU A 61 -12.66 -16.24 -17.08
C LEU A 61 -12.17 -16.60 -15.67
N ASN A 62 -12.70 -15.90 -14.65
CA ASN A 62 -12.24 -15.97 -13.27
C ASN A 62 -10.73 -15.72 -13.15
N ALA A 63 -10.24 -14.72 -13.89
CA ALA A 63 -8.83 -14.38 -14.00
C ALA A 63 -8.61 -12.90 -13.63
N VAL A 64 -7.56 -12.63 -12.86
CA VAL A 64 -7.07 -11.27 -12.62
C VAL A 64 -6.44 -10.76 -13.92
N GLU A 65 -6.91 -9.63 -14.44
CA GLU A 65 -6.30 -8.99 -15.61
C GLU A 65 -5.45 -7.79 -15.25
N ASP A 66 -5.87 -7.04 -14.24
CA ASP A 66 -5.11 -5.90 -13.74
C ASP A 66 -4.88 -6.09 -12.24
N ASP A 67 -3.65 -5.83 -11.82
CA ASP A 67 -3.25 -5.80 -10.43
C ASP A 67 -2.36 -4.57 -10.24
N GLN A 68 -2.78 -3.65 -9.38
CA GLN A 68 -2.02 -2.46 -9.02
C GLN A 68 -1.68 -2.49 -7.54
N ILE A 69 -0.38 -2.48 -7.22
CA ILE A 69 0.07 -2.22 -5.86
C ILE A 69 -0.16 -0.74 -5.56
N ILE A 70 -0.78 -0.44 -4.42
CA ILE A 70 -1.07 0.93 -3.97
C ILE A 70 -0.42 1.17 -2.63
N PHE A 71 0.38 2.24 -2.54
CA PHE A 71 0.90 2.74 -1.27
C PHE A 71 -0.09 3.74 -0.63
N PRO A 72 -0.04 3.89 0.71
CA PRO A 72 -0.86 4.88 1.40
C PRO A 72 -0.67 6.28 0.80
N ASP A 73 -1.77 7.03 0.66
CA ASP A 73 -1.83 8.37 0.08
C ASP A 73 -1.47 8.48 -1.41
N GLU A 74 -1.13 7.36 -2.06
CA GLU A 74 -0.72 7.34 -3.47
C GLU A 74 -1.91 7.46 -4.42
N ALA A 75 -3.09 6.97 -4.04
CA ALA A 75 -4.27 6.96 -4.90
C ALA A 75 -5.56 7.33 -4.18
N VAL A 76 -6.49 7.90 -4.94
CA VAL A 76 -7.84 8.24 -4.48
C VAL A 76 -8.85 7.55 -5.39
N PHE A 77 -9.88 6.96 -4.78
CA PHE A 77 -11.01 6.38 -5.50
C PHE A 77 -12.24 7.29 -5.36
N GLU A 78 -12.69 7.92 -6.43
CA GLU A 78 -13.76 8.91 -6.35
C GLU A 78 -14.83 8.75 -7.44
N LYS A 79 -16.02 9.28 -7.18
CA LYS A 79 -17.11 9.29 -8.16
C LYS A 79 -16.84 10.33 -9.25
N VAL A 80 -17.00 9.93 -10.51
CA VAL A 80 -16.88 10.85 -11.66
C VAL A 80 -18.18 11.64 -11.81
N ASN A 81 -18.19 12.87 -11.29
CA ASN A 81 -19.36 13.75 -11.28
C ASN A 81 -19.79 14.23 -12.68
N GLN A 82 -18.88 14.21 -13.66
CA GLN A 82 -19.20 14.57 -15.05
C GLN A 82 -19.98 13.46 -15.78
N SER A 83 -20.02 12.24 -15.23
CA SER A 83 -20.82 11.16 -15.78
C SER A 83 -22.23 11.18 -15.17
N SER A 84 -23.26 10.88 -15.96
CA SER A 84 -24.62 10.63 -15.46
C SER A 84 -24.79 9.22 -14.88
N GLY A 85 -23.73 8.41 -14.89
CA GLY A 85 -23.77 7.00 -14.49
C GLY A 85 -23.14 6.75 -13.12
N ARG A 86 -23.01 5.47 -12.80
CA ARG A 86 -22.32 4.99 -11.58
C ARG A 86 -20.85 4.76 -11.90
N VAL A 87 -20.16 5.82 -12.33
CA VAL A 87 -18.76 5.76 -12.77
C VAL A 87 -17.85 6.30 -11.67
N TYR A 88 -16.77 5.57 -11.43
CA TYR A 88 -15.74 5.87 -10.45
C TYR A 88 -14.37 5.84 -11.11
N ILE A 89 -13.42 6.55 -10.52
CA ILE A 89 -12.05 6.63 -11.00
C ILE A 89 -11.10 6.35 -9.84
N LEU A 90 -10.15 5.44 -10.08
CA LEU A 90 -8.93 5.33 -9.28
C LEU A 90 -7.89 6.22 -9.95
N LYS A 91 -7.48 7.26 -9.24
CA LYS A 91 -6.51 8.25 -9.71
C LYS A 91 -5.27 8.19 -8.84
N PHE A 92 -4.11 8.00 -9.45
CA PHE A 92 -2.83 8.11 -8.77
C PHE A 92 -2.44 9.59 -8.65
N ASN A 93 -1.88 9.96 -7.50
CA ASN A 93 -1.45 11.33 -7.19
C ASN A 93 0.00 11.59 -7.60
N THR A 94 0.80 10.52 -7.69
CA THR A 94 2.23 10.54 -8.01
C THR A 94 2.51 10.54 -9.52
N ASP A 95 1.54 10.13 -10.33
CA ASP A 95 1.64 10.08 -11.79
C ASP A 95 0.27 10.27 -12.48
N ASP A 96 0.22 10.18 -13.82
CA ASP A 96 -1.00 10.41 -14.62
C ASP A 96 -1.88 9.16 -14.81
N ARG A 97 -1.59 8.03 -14.16
CA ARG A 97 -2.39 6.80 -14.29
C ARG A 97 -3.79 6.99 -13.72
N LYS A 98 -4.77 6.58 -14.52
CA LYS A 98 -6.19 6.67 -14.22
C LYS A 98 -6.87 5.39 -14.67
N PHE A 99 -7.57 4.75 -13.76
CA PHE A 99 -8.39 3.58 -14.04
C PHE A 99 -9.85 3.95 -13.78
N ILE A 100 -10.70 3.77 -14.78
CA ILE A 100 -12.10 4.18 -14.71
C ILE A 100 -12.96 2.92 -14.65
N PHE A 101 -13.92 2.90 -13.73
CA PHE A 101 -14.78 1.77 -13.45
C PHE A 101 -16.24 2.18 -13.45
N TRP A 102 -17.13 1.28 -13.84
CA TRP A 102 -18.58 1.48 -13.77
C TRP A 102 -19.23 0.39 -12.92
N MET A 103 -20.03 0.80 -11.94
CA MET A 103 -20.64 -0.11 -10.97
C MET A 103 -21.64 -1.06 -11.64
N GLN A 104 -21.51 -2.35 -11.33
CA GLN A 104 -22.37 -3.45 -11.81
C GLN A 104 -23.21 -4.08 -10.69
N GLU A 105 -23.10 -3.59 -9.45
CA GLU A 105 -24.04 -3.94 -8.38
C GLU A 105 -25.49 -3.61 -8.78
N PRO A 106 -26.50 -4.39 -8.35
CA PRO A 106 -27.88 -4.22 -8.80
C PRO A 106 -28.52 -2.94 -8.26
N SER A 107 -28.12 -2.48 -7.07
CA SER A 107 -28.56 -1.20 -6.49
C SER A 107 -27.39 -0.22 -6.45
N ALA A 108 -27.71 1.08 -6.49
CA ALA A 108 -26.75 2.17 -6.33
C ALA A 108 -26.60 2.63 -4.87
N GLU A 109 -27.44 2.13 -3.96
CA GLU A 109 -27.49 2.57 -2.56
C GLU A 109 -26.16 2.31 -1.82
N GLY A 110 -25.47 1.23 -2.16
CA GLY A 110 -24.17 0.86 -1.56
C GLY A 110 -22.95 1.52 -2.21
N ASP A 111 -23.10 2.23 -3.33
CA ASP A 111 -21.95 2.71 -4.10
C ASP A 111 -21.05 3.64 -3.27
N SER A 112 -21.64 4.50 -2.44
CA SER A 112 -20.91 5.45 -1.59
C SER A 112 -20.14 4.75 -0.47
N GLU A 113 -20.70 3.69 0.10
CA GLU A 113 -20.03 2.88 1.14
C GLU A 113 -18.88 2.07 0.55
N LEU A 114 -19.07 1.50 -0.64
CA LEU A 114 -18.00 0.84 -1.39
C LEU A 114 -16.86 1.81 -1.69
N CYS A 115 -17.18 3.01 -2.20
CA CYS A 115 -16.19 4.05 -2.47
C CYS A 115 -15.42 4.44 -1.19
N SER A 116 -16.12 4.60 -0.07
CA SER A 116 -15.51 4.93 1.22
C SER A 116 -14.62 3.79 1.72
N SER A 117 -15.07 2.55 1.57
CA SER A 117 -14.33 1.35 1.99
C SER A 117 -13.04 1.19 1.17
N VAL A 118 -13.09 1.41 -0.14
CA VAL A 118 -11.88 1.39 -0.99
C VAL A 118 -10.87 2.42 -0.49
N ASN A 119 -11.26 3.68 -0.32
CA ASN A 119 -10.34 4.72 0.18
C ASN A 119 -9.82 4.41 1.58
N TYR A 120 -10.67 3.85 2.45
CA TYR A 120 -10.27 3.44 3.78
C TYR A 120 -9.15 2.40 3.75
N TYR A 121 -9.27 1.37 2.89
CA TYR A 121 -8.25 0.34 2.80
C TYR A 121 -7.00 0.82 2.09
N ILE A 122 -7.09 1.45 0.91
CA ILE A 122 -5.89 1.85 0.12
C ILE A 122 -5.02 2.89 0.83
N ASN A 123 -5.56 3.65 1.80
CA ASN A 123 -4.81 4.65 2.57
C ASN A 123 -4.45 4.18 3.99
N ARG A 124 -4.63 2.89 4.31
CA ARG A 124 -4.17 2.36 5.61
C ARG A 124 -2.65 2.26 5.64
N PRO A 125 -1.98 2.70 6.72
CA PRO A 125 -0.54 2.50 6.89
C PRO A 125 -0.11 1.05 6.69
N LEU A 126 1.08 0.86 6.11
CA LEU A 126 1.70 -0.44 5.98
C LEU A 126 2.42 -0.78 7.30
N ASP A 127 2.03 -1.89 7.93
CA ASP A 127 2.52 -2.29 9.25
C ASP A 127 4.06 -2.43 9.27
N PHE A 128 4.67 -2.89 8.18
CA PHE A 128 6.13 -3.11 8.09
C PHE A 128 6.95 -1.84 7.75
N LEU A 129 6.32 -0.74 7.35
CA LEU A 129 7.00 0.56 7.16
C LEU A 129 6.98 1.43 8.41
N SER A 130 6.34 0.95 9.49
CA SER A 130 6.19 1.70 10.74
C SER A 130 7.37 1.50 11.70
N GLU A 131 8.42 0.79 11.29
CA GLU A 131 9.57 0.42 12.13
C GLU A 131 10.86 1.20 11.83
N GLU A 132 10.82 2.53 11.65
CA GLU A 132 12.04 3.36 11.77
C GLU A 132 11.71 4.73 12.37
N GLU A 133 11.65 4.79 13.70
CA GLU A 133 12.26 5.85 14.52
C GLU A 133 12.57 5.24 15.90
N PRO A 134 13.68 4.50 16.11
CA PRO A 134 14.27 4.51 17.42
C PRO A 134 14.77 5.94 17.64
N ASP A 135 13.96 6.77 18.31
CA ASP A 135 14.43 8.02 18.89
C ASP A 135 15.59 7.66 19.82
N ALA A 136 16.80 7.70 19.23
CA ALA A 136 18.05 7.59 19.92
C ALA A 136 18.24 8.91 20.67
N SER A 137 17.43 9.14 21.69
CA SER A 137 17.75 9.98 22.83
C SER A 137 18.94 9.36 23.57
N VAL A 138 20.11 9.36 22.92
CA VAL A 138 21.38 9.17 23.59
C VAL A 138 21.61 10.47 24.37
N PRO A 139 21.79 10.43 25.70
CA PRO A 139 22.03 11.65 26.46
C PRO A 139 23.35 12.25 25.99
N LEU A 140 23.33 13.53 25.57
CA LEU A 140 24.56 14.32 25.51
C LEU A 140 25.13 14.39 26.93
N GLN A 141 26.12 13.53 27.21
CA GLN A 141 26.97 13.70 28.37
C GLN A 141 27.72 15.02 28.19
N VAL A 142 27.21 16.06 28.86
CA VAL A 142 27.98 17.27 29.10
C VAL A 142 29.13 16.86 30.01
N SER A 143 30.32 16.67 29.43
CA SER A 143 31.56 16.63 30.19
C SER A 143 31.83 18.06 30.67
N GLU A 144 31.45 18.36 31.91
CA GLU A 144 31.93 19.54 32.64
C GLU A 144 33.43 19.34 32.93
N ASP A 145 34.24 19.85 32.02
CA ASP A 145 35.64 20.17 32.25
C ASP A 145 35.67 21.54 32.95
N MET A 146 35.90 21.56 34.27
CA MET A 146 36.50 22.67 35.03
C MET A 146 36.70 22.30 36.52
N MET A 147 37.88 21.81 36.86
CA MET A 147 38.60 22.23 38.07
C MET A 147 40.09 21.88 37.92
N ASP A 148 40.85 22.86 37.45
CA ASP A 148 42.27 22.99 37.76
C ASP A 148 42.47 23.22 39.28
N ASP A 149 43.71 22.94 39.72
CA ASP A 149 44.34 23.18 41.04
C ASP A 149 44.24 22.07 42.12
N ASP A 150 45.26 21.20 42.21
CA ASP A 150 46.35 21.42 43.19
C ASP A 150 47.58 20.54 42.89
N MET A 151 48.74 21.18 42.94
CA MET A 151 50.05 20.70 42.52
C MET A 151 50.69 19.88 43.65
N SER A 152 50.45 18.56 43.68
CA SER A 152 51.10 17.67 44.66
C SER A 152 52.37 17.01 44.09
N SER A 153 53.47 17.76 44.06
CA SER A 153 54.80 17.21 43.80
C SER A 153 55.34 16.47 45.03
N ARG A 154 55.26 15.14 45.01
CA ARG A 154 56.12 14.27 45.83
C ARG A 154 57.11 13.57 44.93
N SER A 155 58.40 13.89 45.08
CA SER A 155 59.41 12.84 45.09
C SER A 155 60.67 13.28 45.81
N ALA A 156 61.11 12.41 46.71
CA ALA A 156 62.38 12.49 47.40
C ALA A 156 63.53 12.22 46.42
N THR A 157 64.68 12.84 46.66
CA THR A 157 65.97 12.28 46.25
C THR A 157 67.01 12.60 47.32
N SER A 158 67.59 11.51 47.82
CA SER A 158 68.73 11.41 48.73
C SER A 158 70.03 11.83 48.03
N THR A 159 71.01 12.37 48.78
CA THR A 159 72.48 12.08 48.67
C THR A 159 73.40 13.31 48.92
N ASN A 160 74.37 13.12 49.85
CA ASN A 160 75.65 13.82 50.13
C ASN A 160 75.61 15.27 50.69
N MET A 161 76.37 15.67 51.72
CA MET A 161 77.61 15.18 52.37
C MET A 161 77.52 15.31 53.89
#